data_AF-A0A2H0S4K7-F1
#
_entry.id   AF-A0A2H0S4K7-F1
#
_cell.length_a   1.000
_cell.length_b   1.000
_cell.length_c   1.000
_cell.angle_alpha   90.00
_cell.angle_beta   90.00
_cell.angle_gamma   90.00
#
_symmetry.space_group_name_H-M   'P 1'
#
loop_
_entity.id
_entity.type
_entity.pdbx_description
1 polymer ?
#
loop_
_entity_poly.entity_id
_entity_poly.type
_entity_poly.pdbx_seq_one_letter_code
_entity_poly.pdbx_strand_id
1 'polypeptide(L)'
;MRLRPISIDHKSNVLNDREKALRQQEFDDTTIKDLRIDYKKKLIKPYDLEVRIAELEKRGFKDPVKMITSSPAILGYAMENIDGKIADLEKRGFKDPVKMITSLPAILGYAMENIDGKIRLIEQVSAQFGNGTDAAPTIIERELGILSTKIDKLWTLVRVLCESNQQPSPKDIHALLFAKLEYVVLAHSKQSSEKSLEECLKTIKKLKKIGLTKGDARSEIAALLDEDPDSKTIQRYVRGYPLAQNEE
;
A
#
# COMPACT_ATOMS: atom_id res chain seq x y z
N MET A 1 57.54 -8.46 -32.61
CA MET A 1 56.20 -8.88 -32.16
C MET A 1 56.06 -8.49 -30.68
N ARG A 2 55.48 -7.32 -30.37
CA ARG A 2 55.23 -6.90 -28.97
C ARG A 2 53.81 -7.31 -28.60
N LEU A 3 53.66 -8.28 -27.71
CA LEU A 3 52.39 -8.59 -27.08
C LEU A 3 51.97 -7.37 -26.25
N ARG A 4 50.81 -6.78 -26.56
CA ARG A 4 50.21 -5.78 -25.66
C ARG A 4 49.77 -6.49 -24.38
N PRO A 5 49.93 -5.88 -23.20
CA PRO A 5 49.34 -6.44 -22.00
C PRO A 5 47.82 -6.43 -22.16
N ILE A 6 47.19 -7.56 -21.82
CA ILE A 6 45.73 -7.66 -21.69
C ILE A 6 45.37 -6.73 -20.52
N SER A 7 44.90 -5.53 -20.83
CA SER A 7 44.30 -4.65 -19.84
C SER A 7 42.97 -5.26 -19.42
N ILE A 8 43.00 -6.18 -18.44
CA ILE A 8 41.79 -6.63 -17.76
C ILE A 8 41.25 -5.41 -17.02
N ASP A 9 40.14 -4.88 -17.51
CA ASP A 9 39.53 -3.64 -17.04
C ASP A 9 39.28 -3.73 -15.52
N HIS A 10 40.02 -2.95 -14.74
CA HIS A 10 39.98 -2.99 -13.27
C HIS A 10 38.57 -2.76 -12.73
N LYS A 11 37.70 -2.07 -13.48
CA LYS A 11 36.29 -1.85 -13.12
C LYS A 11 35.43 -3.11 -13.25
N SER A 12 35.69 -3.99 -14.22
CA SER A 12 34.91 -5.21 -14.41
C SER A 12 35.18 -6.23 -13.29
N ASN A 13 36.42 -6.31 -12.82
CA ASN A 13 36.80 -7.16 -11.68
C ASN A 13 36.15 -6.69 -10.37
N VAL A 14 36.20 -5.38 -10.08
CA VAL A 14 35.59 -4.82 -8.85
C VAL A 14 34.07 -5.00 -8.81
N LEU A 15 33.39 -4.91 -9.96
CA LEU A 15 31.95 -5.18 -10.03
C LEU A 15 31.63 -6.65 -9.75
N ASN A 16 32.42 -7.57 -10.30
CA ASN A 16 32.22 -9.00 -10.12
C ASN A 16 32.45 -9.45 -8.66
N ASP A 17 33.46 -8.88 -7.99
CA ASP A 17 33.72 -9.16 -6.57
C ASP A 17 32.59 -8.66 -5.66
N ARG A 18 31.98 -7.52 -5.99
CA ARG A 18 30.83 -6.97 -5.25
C ARG A 18 29.58 -7.82 -5.42
N GLU A 19 29.26 -8.23 -6.64
CA GLU A 19 28.13 -9.12 -6.88
C GLU A 19 28.32 -10.47 -6.15
N LYS A 20 29.56 -10.97 -6.05
CA LYS A 20 29.88 -12.16 -5.26
C LYS A 20 29.64 -11.97 -3.76
N ALA A 21 30.03 -10.82 -3.19
CA ALA A 21 29.76 -10.49 -1.79
C ALA A 21 28.25 -10.37 -1.50
N LEU A 22 27.48 -9.76 -2.40
CA LEU A 22 26.02 -9.68 -2.28
C LEU A 22 25.37 -11.07 -2.28
N ARG A 23 25.85 -11.99 -3.12
CA ARG A 23 25.39 -13.38 -3.12
C ARG A 23 25.72 -14.12 -1.82
N GLN A 24 26.85 -13.80 -1.17
CA GLN A 24 27.20 -14.34 0.15
C GLN A 24 26.28 -13.83 1.26
N GLN A 25 25.67 -12.65 1.06
CA GLN A 25 24.64 -12.07 1.92
C GLN A 25 23.22 -12.47 1.48
N GLU A 26 23.08 -13.51 0.67
CA GLU A 26 21.80 -14.09 0.24
C GLU A 26 20.91 -13.18 -0.63
N PHE A 27 21.47 -12.12 -1.24
CA PHE A 27 20.75 -11.35 -2.26
C PHE A 27 20.63 -12.13 -3.57
N ASP A 28 19.43 -12.15 -4.14
CA ASP A 28 19.18 -12.77 -5.44
C ASP A 28 19.68 -11.92 -6.62
N ASP A 29 19.86 -12.56 -7.78
CA ASP A 29 20.41 -11.90 -8.98
C ASP A 29 19.52 -10.77 -9.52
N THR A 30 18.20 -10.80 -9.25
CA THR A 30 17.27 -9.73 -9.66
C THR A 30 17.52 -8.49 -8.83
N THR A 31 17.61 -8.65 -7.51
CA THR A 31 17.92 -7.58 -6.56
C THR A 31 19.30 -7.01 -6.85
N ILE A 32 20.30 -7.86 -7.09
CA ILE A 32 21.65 -7.40 -7.47
C ILE A 32 21.61 -6.56 -8.75
N LYS A 33 20.79 -6.94 -9.73
CA LYS A 33 20.60 -6.17 -10.96
C LYS A 33 19.88 -4.84 -10.74
N ASP A 34 18.85 -4.80 -9.89
CA ASP A 34 18.12 -3.57 -9.56
C ASP A 34 19.02 -2.61 -8.79
N LEU A 35 19.77 -3.13 -7.82
CA LEU A 35 20.84 -2.41 -7.15
C LEU A 35 21.87 -1.89 -8.15
N ARG A 36 22.23 -2.68 -9.20
CA ARG A 36 23.16 -2.29 -10.28
C ARG A 36 22.65 -1.15 -11.17
N ILE A 37 21.34 -1.07 -11.44
CA ILE A 37 20.74 -0.06 -12.34
C ILE A 37 20.76 1.34 -11.69
N ASP A 38 20.62 1.43 -10.37
CA ASP A 38 20.62 2.71 -9.64
C ASP A 38 22.02 3.38 -9.52
N TYR A 39 23.11 2.67 -9.86
CA TYR A 39 24.48 3.20 -9.79
C TYR A 39 24.79 4.35 -10.75
N LYS A 40 23.88 4.72 -11.66
CA LYS A 40 24.13 5.79 -12.64
C LYS A 40 23.59 7.17 -12.30
N LYS A 41 22.83 7.41 -11.22
CA LYS A 41 22.34 8.79 -10.94
C LYS A 41 22.29 9.30 -9.49
N LYS A 42 22.70 8.54 -8.47
CA LYS A 42 23.05 8.94 -7.07
C LYS A 42 22.43 7.91 -6.12
N LEU A 43 23.20 6.97 -5.57
CA LEU A 43 23.08 6.45 -4.20
C LEU A 43 24.14 5.37 -3.87
N ILE A 44 24.54 5.40 -2.59
CA ILE A 44 25.22 4.42 -1.71
C ILE A 44 26.32 3.53 -2.34
N LYS A 45 27.56 3.71 -1.90
CA LYS A 45 28.71 2.89 -2.30
C LYS A 45 28.49 1.47 -1.74
N PRO A 46 28.96 0.40 -2.39
CA PRO A 46 28.69 -0.96 -1.92
C PRO A 46 29.33 -1.32 -0.57
N TYR A 47 30.34 -0.57 -0.11
CA TYR A 47 30.84 -0.66 1.28
C TYR A 47 29.80 -0.19 2.32
N ASP A 48 28.80 0.56 1.88
CA ASP A 48 27.76 1.11 2.72
C ASP A 48 26.58 0.12 2.90
N LEU A 49 26.47 -0.98 2.14
CA LEU A 49 25.33 -1.91 2.29
C LEU A 49 25.44 -2.77 3.55
N GLU A 50 26.63 -3.30 3.89
CA GLU A 50 26.86 -4.01 5.15
C GLU A 50 26.62 -3.09 6.34
N VAL A 51 27.15 -1.86 6.26
CA VAL A 51 26.90 -0.81 7.25
C VAL A 51 25.41 -0.55 7.37
N ARG A 52 24.69 -0.44 6.25
CA ARG A 52 23.25 -0.22 6.21
C ARG A 52 22.46 -1.35 6.84
N ILE A 53 22.81 -2.60 6.54
CA ILE A 53 22.17 -3.78 7.13
C ILE A 53 22.39 -3.72 8.64
N ALA A 54 23.63 -3.54 9.11
CA ALA A 54 23.93 -3.42 10.53
C ALA A 54 23.20 -2.24 11.21
N GLU A 55 23.05 -1.10 10.52
CA GLU A 55 22.28 0.04 11.02
C GLU A 55 20.78 -0.24 11.15
N LEU A 56 20.22 -1.01 10.23
CA LEU A 56 18.84 -1.48 10.30
C LEU A 56 18.67 -2.51 11.42
N GLU A 57 19.59 -3.46 11.56
CA GLU A 57 19.57 -4.43 12.67
C GLU A 57 19.61 -3.73 14.04
N LYS A 58 20.46 -2.71 14.19
CA LYS A 58 20.52 -1.86 15.40
C LYS A 58 19.20 -1.18 15.74
N ARG A 59 18.35 -0.93 14.74
CA ARG A 59 17.00 -0.34 14.89
C ARG A 59 15.91 -1.40 15.07
N GLY A 60 16.28 -2.68 15.21
CA GLY A 60 15.36 -3.78 15.49
C GLY A 60 14.76 -4.44 14.25
N PHE A 61 15.23 -4.11 13.04
CA PHE A 61 14.83 -4.81 11.83
C PHE A 61 15.45 -6.22 11.83
N LYS A 62 14.60 -7.26 11.90
CA LYS A 62 15.04 -8.65 12.11
C LYS A 62 15.66 -9.31 10.88
N ASP A 63 15.24 -8.91 9.69
CA ASP A 63 15.71 -9.48 8.42
C ASP A 63 15.83 -8.36 7.37
N PRO A 64 16.85 -7.48 7.50
CA PRO A 64 17.01 -6.36 6.59
C PRO A 64 17.32 -6.78 5.16
N VAL A 65 18.02 -7.90 4.97
CA VAL A 65 18.33 -8.46 3.64
C VAL A 65 17.03 -8.74 2.90
N LYS A 66 16.13 -9.54 3.46
CA LYS A 66 14.85 -9.84 2.84
C LYS A 66 14.00 -8.59 2.60
N MET A 67 14.02 -7.65 3.54
CA MET A 67 13.31 -6.38 3.39
C MET A 67 13.86 -5.58 2.19
N ILE A 68 15.19 -5.44 2.07
CA ILE A 68 15.86 -4.76 0.95
C ILE A 68 15.57 -5.47 -0.37
N THR A 69 15.62 -6.81 -0.40
CA THR A 69 15.25 -7.63 -1.57
C THR A 69 13.82 -7.32 -2.03
N SER A 70 12.87 -7.21 -1.10
CA SER A 70 11.48 -6.90 -1.43
C SER A 70 11.23 -5.42 -1.76
N SER A 71 12.08 -4.50 -1.28
CA SER A 71 11.94 -3.06 -1.47
C SER A 71 13.29 -2.33 -1.44
N PRO A 72 14.07 -2.38 -2.55
CA PRO A 72 15.41 -1.79 -2.60
C PRO A 72 15.42 -0.27 -2.34
N ALA A 73 14.30 0.40 -2.62
CA ALA A 73 14.11 1.83 -2.39
C ALA A 73 14.38 2.27 -0.93
N ILE A 74 14.31 1.36 0.05
CA ILE A 74 14.65 1.66 1.45
C ILE A 74 16.10 2.14 1.63
N LEU A 75 16.99 1.71 0.74
CA LEU A 75 18.38 2.17 0.72
C LEU A 75 18.49 3.66 0.36
N GLY A 76 17.49 4.22 -0.32
CA GLY A 76 17.46 5.64 -0.70
C GLY A 76 17.21 6.62 0.45
N TYR A 77 16.73 6.17 1.61
CA TYR A 77 16.41 7.06 2.74
C TYR A 77 17.64 7.39 3.58
N ALA A 78 17.69 8.55 4.22
CA ALA A 78 18.66 8.78 5.29
C ALA A 78 18.27 7.94 6.53
N MET A 79 19.25 7.52 7.35
CA MET A 79 18.95 6.77 8.59
C MET A 79 18.12 7.62 9.55
N GLU A 80 18.41 8.92 9.61
CA GLU A 80 17.69 9.92 10.38
C GLU A 80 16.22 10.04 9.95
N ASN A 81 15.93 9.82 8.66
CA ASN A 81 14.54 9.80 8.17
C ASN A 81 13.80 8.56 8.67
N ILE A 82 14.47 7.41 8.78
CA ILE A 82 13.88 6.19 9.32
C ILE A 82 13.62 6.37 10.82
N ASP A 83 14.59 6.90 11.56
CA ASP A 83 14.46 7.19 13.00
C ASP A 83 13.32 8.19 13.26
N GLY A 84 13.28 9.28 12.49
CA GLY A 84 12.20 10.26 12.57
C GLY A 84 10.84 9.65 12.29
N LYS A 85 10.73 8.78 11.27
CA LYS A 85 9.47 8.09 10.96
C LYS A 85 9.03 7.16 12.09
N ILE A 86 9.94 6.39 12.67
CA ILE A 86 9.65 5.51 13.80
C ILE A 86 9.12 6.35 14.96
N ALA A 87 9.86 7.38 15.39
CA ALA A 87 9.47 8.23 16.51
C ALA A 87 8.12 8.92 16.27
N ASP A 88 7.85 9.39 15.05
CA ASP A 88 6.58 10.05 14.74
C ASP A 88 5.39 9.09 14.69
N LEU A 89 5.60 7.82 14.34
CA LEU A 89 4.60 6.77 14.45
C LEU A 89 4.36 6.41 15.93
N GLU A 90 5.40 6.24 16.74
CA GLU A 90 5.26 5.97 18.19
C GLU A 90 4.46 7.06 18.90
N LYS A 91 4.73 8.34 18.58
CA LYS A 91 3.97 9.49 19.12
C LYS A 91 2.47 9.43 18.81
N ARG A 92 2.07 8.74 17.74
CA ARG A 92 0.67 8.55 17.33
C ARG A 92 0.04 7.30 17.93
N GLY A 93 0.77 6.58 18.79
CA GLY A 93 0.26 5.38 19.47
C GLY A 93 0.42 4.08 18.67
N PHE A 94 1.21 4.09 17.60
CA PHE A 94 1.66 2.86 16.95
C PHE A 94 2.66 2.15 17.87
N LYS A 95 2.42 0.87 18.14
CA LYS A 95 3.17 0.00 19.07
C LYS A 95 4.40 -0.64 18.43
N ASP A 96 4.36 -0.92 17.13
CA ASP A 96 5.50 -1.57 16.44
C ASP A 96 5.81 -0.96 15.06
N PRO A 97 6.30 0.29 15.01
CA PRO A 97 6.62 0.96 13.74
C PRO A 97 7.70 0.25 12.92
N VAL A 98 8.63 -0.45 13.56
CA VAL A 98 9.66 -1.25 12.85
C VAL A 98 9.01 -2.37 12.05
N LYS A 99 8.07 -3.11 12.65
CA LYS A 99 7.29 -4.11 11.91
C LYS A 99 6.41 -3.50 10.82
N MET A 100 5.84 -2.32 11.07
CA MET A 100 5.07 -1.61 10.05
C MET A 100 5.94 -1.25 8.84
N ILE A 101 7.13 -0.68 9.05
CA ILE A 101 8.09 -0.35 7.97
C ILE A 101 8.56 -1.63 7.29
N THR A 102 8.82 -2.71 8.03
CA THR A 102 9.19 -4.01 7.45
C THR A 102 8.11 -4.54 6.50
N SER A 103 6.83 -4.39 6.88
CA SER A 103 5.69 -4.89 6.11
C SER A 103 5.26 -3.95 4.98
N LEU A 104 5.51 -2.65 5.13
CA LEU A 104 5.18 -1.60 4.17
C LEU A 104 6.31 -0.54 4.13
N PRO A 105 7.46 -0.81 3.48
CA PRO A 105 8.57 0.14 3.42
C PRO A 105 8.20 1.50 2.81
N ALA A 106 7.18 1.52 1.95
CA ALA A 106 6.62 2.73 1.35
C ALA A 106 6.12 3.76 2.39
N ILE A 107 5.84 3.35 3.64
CA ILE A 107 5.42 4.26 4.72
C ILE A 107 6.47 5.35 5.01
N LEU A 108 7.75 5.08 4.72
CA LEU A 108 8.83 6.05 4.85
C LEU A 108 8.63 7.29 3.95
N GLY A 109 7.95 7.11 2.82
CA GLY A 109 7.62 8.19 1.88
C GLY A 109 6.28 8.89 2.15
N TYR A 110 5.49 8.41 3.12
CA TYR A 110 4.19 9.02 3.43
C TYR A 110 4.36 10.26 4.32
N ALA A 111 3.71 11.35 3.91
CA ALA A 111 3.55 12.53 4.74
C ALA A 111 2.77 12.17 6.03
N MET A 112 3.16 12.75 7.17
CA MET A 112 2.49 12.44 8.44
C MET A 112 1.04 12.93 8.45
N GLU A 113 0.75 14.02 7.73
CA GLU A 113 -0.60 14.56 7.55
C GLU A 113 -1.53 13.54 6.87
N ASN A 114 -1.00 12.72 5.96
CA ASN A 114 -1.76 11.64 5.34
C ASN A 114 -2.08 10.54 6.36
N ILE A 115 -1.10 10.12 7.16
CA ILE A 115 -1.29 9.11 8.22
C ILE A 115 -2.30 9.62 9.26
N ASP A 116 -2.20 10.88 9.67
CA ASP A 116 -3.13 11.52 10.60
C ASP A 116 -4.55 11.58 10.02
N GLY A 117 -4.68 11.83 8.72
CA GLY A 117 -5.96 11.75 8.02
C GLY A 117 -6.57 10.35 8.08
N LYS A 118 -5.75 9.28 8.02
CA LYS A 118 -6.23 7.89 8.16
C LYS A 118 -6.65 7.58 9.60
N ILE A 119 -5.89 8.02 10.59
CA ILE A 119 -6.24 7.85 12.01
C ILE A 119 -7.61 8.48 12.28
N ARG A 120 -7.80 9.75 11.92
CA ARG A 120 -9.08 10.45 12.10
C ARG A 120 -10.25 9.77 11.40
N LEU A 121 -10.03 9.26 10.19
CA LEU A 121 -11.06 8.52 9.48
C LEU A 121 -11.50 7.28 10.27
N ILE A 122 -10.54 6.49 10.77
CA ILE A 122 -10.84 5.28 11.54
C ILE A 122 -11.52 5.63 12.87
N GLU A 123 -11.11 6.70 13.54
CA GLU A 123 -11.80 7.19 14.75
C GLU A 123 -13.26 7.57 14.47
N GLN A 124 -13.53 8.27 13.35
CA GLN A 124 -14.88 8.64 12.94
C GLN A 124 -15.74 7.40 12.64
N VAL A 125 -15.16 6.40 11.96
CA VAL A 125 -15.82 5.13 11.69
C VAL A 125 -16.12 4.39 13.00
N SER A 126 -15.14 4.25 13.90
CA SER A 126 -15.32 3.57 15.19
C SER A 126 -16.39 4.24 16.04
N ALA A 127 -16.46 5.58 16.05
CA ALA A 127 -17.50 6.32 16.76
C ALA A 127 -18.90 6.03 16.20
N GLN A 128 -19.03 5.84 14.88
CA GLN A 128 -20.30 5.55 14.23
C GLN A 128 -20.82 4.13 14.50
N PHE A 129 -19.93 3.13 14.57
CA PHE A 129 -20.30 1.72 14.79
C PHE A 129 -20.28 1.30 16.27
N GLY A 130 -20.04 2.24 17.20
CA GLY A 130 -20.32 2.12 18.64
C GLY A 130 -19.48 1.13 19.45
N ASN A 131 -18.56 0.36 18.85
CA ASN A 131 -17.98 -0.85 19.48
C ASN A 131 -16.49 -1.08 19.18
N GLY A 132 -15.73 -0.06 18.75
CA GLY A 132 -14.28 -0.21 18.59
C GLY A 132 -13.56 -0.13 19.93
N THR A 133 -13.22 -1.25 20.57
CA THR A 133 -12.33 -1.24 21.76
C THR A 133 -10.90 -0.87 21.40
N ASP A 134 -10.49 -1.16 20.16
CA ASP A 134 -9.15 -0.88 19.68
C ASP A 134 -9.04 0.57 19.18
N ALA A 135 -7.99 1.25 19.65
CA ALA A 135 -7.64 2.58 19.13
C ALA A 135 -7.27 2.50 17.63
N ALA A 136 -7.52 3.58 16.89
CA ALA A 136 -7.25 3.65 15.45
C ALA A 136 -5.84 3.18 15.03
N PRO A 137 -4.75 3.52 15.74
CA PRO A 137 -3.42 2.98 15.44
C PRO A 137 -3.36 1.46 15.47
N THR A 138 -4.01 0.83 16.45
CA THR A 138 -4.07 -0.64 16.58
C THR A 138 -4.81 -1.29 15.41
N ILE A 139 -5.88 -0.67 14.92
CA ILE A 139 -6.61 -1.14 13.74
C ILE A 139 -5.73 -1.02 12.48
N ILE A 140 -5.05 0.13 12.32
CA ILE A 140 -4.17 0.38 11.18
C ILE A 140 -2.97 -0.57 11.16
N GLU A 141 -2.38 -0.93 12.30
CA GLU A 141 -1.31 -1.93 12.37
C GLU A 141 -1.73 -3.30 11.87
N ARG A 142 -2.98 -3.70 12.13
CA ARG A 142 -3.54 -4.96 11.65
C ARG A 142 -3.86 -4.91 10.17
N GLU A 143 -4.28 -3.74 9.67
CA GLU A 143 -4.69 -3.53 8.28
C GLU A 143 -3.91 -2.38 7.62
N LEU A 144 -2.60 -2.58 7.40
CA LEU A 144 -1.71 -1.57 6.81
C LEU A 144 -2.16 -1.07 5.43
N GLY A 145 -3.00 -1.83 4.73
CA GLY A 145 -3.63 -1.41 3.47
C GLY A 145 -4.43 -0.11 3.60
N ILE A 146 -4.86 0.27 4.80
CA ILE A 146 -5.51 1.57 5.07
C ILE A 146 -4.58 2.73 4.71
N LEU A 147 -3.27 2.60 5.01
CA LEU A 147 -2.28 3.66 4.76
C LEU A 147 -2.00 3.84 3.26
N SER A 148 -1.95 2.74 2.51
CA SER A 148 -1.67 2.76 1.06
C SER A 148 -2.89 3.10 0.20
N THR A 149 -4.10 2.98 0.76
CA THR A 149 -5.34 3.21 0.01
C THR A 149 -5.64 4.70 -0.14
N LYS A 150 -5.99 5.16 -1.35
CA LYS A 150 -6.46 6.54 -1.60
C LYS A 150 -7.59 6.91 -0.63
N ILE A 151 -7.54 8.10 -0.05
CA ILE A 151 -8.54 8.56 0.94
C ILE A 151 -9.97 8.52 0.39
N ASP A 152 -10.16 8.84 -0.88
CA ASP A 152 -11.49 8.77 -1.51
C ASP A 152 -12.05 7.35 -1.58
N LYS A 153 -11.22 6.35 -1.90
CA LYS A 153 -11.64 4.95 -1.84
C LYS A 153 -12.13 4.60 -0.44
N LEU A 154 -11.35 4.96 0.59
CA LEU A 154 -11.75 4.67 1.97
C LEU A 154 -13.07 5.33 2.33
N TRP A 155 -13.28 6.59 1.96
CA TRP A 155 -14.56 7.26 2.20
C TRP A 155 -15.74 6.62 1.47
N THR A 156 -15.55 6.14 0.25
CA THR A 156 -16.58 5.36 -0.45
C THR A 156 -16.88 4.05 0.27
N LEU A 157 -15.85 3.33 0.76
CA LEU A 157 -16.04 2.12 1.55
C LEU A 157 -16.77 2.42 2.86
N VAL A 158 -16.41 3.50 3.56
CA VAL A 158 -17.13 3.96 4.75
C VAL A 158 -18.59 4.21 4.42
N ARG A 159 -18.90 4.87 3.30
CA ARG A 159 -20.29 5.12 2.89
C ARG A 159 -21.07 3.82 2.70
N VAL A 160 -20.48 2.83 2.03
CA VAL A 160 -21.06 1.49 1.87
C VAL A 160 -21.34 0.82 3.21
N LEU A 161 -20.38 0.90 4.15
CA LEU A 161 -20.57 0.34 5.50
C LEU A 161 -21.67 1.07 6.28
N CYS A 162 -21.74 2.40 6.18
CA CYS A 162 -22.75 3.22 6.85
C CYS A 162 -24.17 2.95 6.36
N GLU A 163 -24.32 2.60 5.09
CA GLU A 163 -25.62 2.28 4.49
C GLU A 163 -25.99 0.80 4.68
N SER A 164 -25.05 -0.03 5.13
CA SER A 164 -25.33 -1.43 5.42
C SER A 164 -25.99 -1.60 6.80
N ASN A 165 -26.88 -2.58 6.90
CA ASN A 165 -27.63 -2.87 8.12
C ASN A 165 -26.89 -3.77 9.13
N GLN A 166 -25.63 -4.14 8.85
CA GLN A 166 -24.82 -5.07 9.64
C GLN A 166 -23.54 -4.39 10.10
N GLN A 167 -23.13 -4.66 11.34
CA GLN A 167 -21.81 -4.24 11.81
C GLN A 167 -20.73 -5.05 11.06
N PRO A 168 -19.75 -4.39 10.42
CA PRO A 168 -18.72 -5.10 9.67
C PRO A 168 -17.76 -5.85 10.60
N SER A 169 -17.45 -7.10 10.29
CA SER A 169 -16.36 -7.82 10.93
C SER A 169 -15.00 -7.37 10.36
N PRO A 170 -13.87 -7.62 11.07
CA PRO A 170 -12.54 -7.35 10.52
C PRO A 170 -12.29 -8.00 9.15
N LYS A 171 -12.85 -9.20 8.92
CA LYS A 171 -12.74 -9.89 7.64
C LYS A 171 -13.49 -9.18 6.51
N ASP A 172 -14.64 -8.56 6.83
CA ASP A 172 -15.41 -7.80 5.84
C ASP A 172 -14.68 -6.52 5.45
N ILE A 173 -14.11 -5.81 6.43
CA ILE A 173 -13.28 -4.62 6.20
C ILE A 173 -12.10 -4.97 5.29
N HIS A 174 -11.38 -6.05 5.62
CA HIS A 174 -10.27 -6.55 4.81
C HIS A 174 -10.73 -6.88 3.38
N ALA A 175 -11.83 -7.62 3.22
CA ALA A 175 -12.35 -7.99 1.90
C ALA A 175 -12.72 -6.77 1.05
N LEU A 176 -13.37 -5.76 1.64
CA LEU A 176 -13.72 -4.51 0.95
C LEU A 176 -12.49 -3.68 0.58
N LEU A 177 -11.51 -3.58 1.48
CA LEU A 177 -10.29 -2.79 1.28
C LEU A 177 -9.52 -3.25 0.05
N PHE A 178 -9.44 -4.57 -0.18
CA PHE A 178 -8.72 -5.16 -1.30
C PHE A 178 -9.60 -5.47 -2.53
N ALA A 179 -10.91 -5.25 -2.46
CA ALA A 179 -11.79 -5.35 -3.62
C ALA A 179 -11.54 -4.21 -4.64
N LYS A 180 -11.86 -4.48 -5.91
CA LYS A 180 -11.97 -3.43 -6.94
C LYS A 180 -13.12 -2.51 -6.53
N LEU A 181 -12.85 -1.21 -6.46
CA LEU A 181 -13.81 -0.23 -5.91
C LEU A 181 -15.09 -0.19 -6.75
N GLU A 182 -14.96 -0.28 -8.06
CA GLU A 182 -16.10 -0.30 -8.98
C GLU A 182 -17.04 -1.48 -8.69
N TYR A 183 -16.49 -2.66 -8.37
CA TYR A 183 -17.31 -3.81 -8.01
C TYR A 183 -18.04 -3.61 -6.68
N VAL A 184 -17.40 -2.95 -5.71
CA VAL A 184 -18.04 -2.62 -4.43
C VAL A 184 -19.22 -1.68 -4.66
N VAL A 185 -19.01 -0.61 -5.44
CA VAL A 185 -20.06 0.37 -5.74
C VAL A 185 -21.22 -0.30 -6.48
N LEU A 186 -20.95 -1.09 -7.52
CA LEU A 186 -21.99 -1.82 -8.26
C LEU A 186 -22.75 -2.81 -7.38
N ALA A 187 -22.03 -3.65 -6.63
CA ALA A 187 -22.63 -4.66 -5.77
C ALA A 187 -23.50 -4.05 -4.67
N HIS A 188 -23.13 -2.88 -4.19
CA HIS A 188 -23.89 -2.15 -3.19
C HIS A 188 -25.10 -1.42 -3.80
N SER A 189 -24.92 -0.74 -4.94
CA SER A 189 -25.98 0.05 -5.58
C SER A 189 -27.07 -0.77 -6.24
N LYS A 190 -26.77 -1.99 -6.71
CA LYS A 190 -27.76 -2.87 -7.37
C LYS A 190 -28.68 -3.65 -6.40
N GLN A 191 -28.55 -3.44 -5.09
CA GLN A 191 -29.39 -4.15 -4.13
C GLN A 191 -30.83 -3.63 -4.18
N SER A 192 -31.78 -4.55 -4.29
CA SER A 192 -33.19 -4.24 -4.54
C SER A 192 -33.97 -3.77 -3.30
N SER A 193 -33.38 -3.88 -2.10
CA SER A 193 -34.01 -3.56 -0.81
C SER A 193 -32.94 -3.20 0.24
N GLU A 194 -33.22 -3.44 1.53
CA GLU A 194 -32.31 -3.18 2.65
C GLU A 194 -30.87 -3.65 2.34
N LYS A 195 -29.91 -2.73 2.47
CA LYS A 195 -28.54 -2.93 2.02
C LYS A 195 -27.80 -3.89 2.94
N SER A 196 -27.63 -5.13 2.49
CA SER A 196 -26.89 -6.18 3.18
C SER A 196 -25.41 -6.14 2.78
N LEU A 197 -24.53 -6.13 3.78
CA LEU A 197 -23.09 -6.24 3.56
C LEU A 197 -22.71 -7.64 3.04
N GLU A 198 -23.36 -8.68 3.55
CA GLU A 198 -23.11 -10.05 3.11
C GLU A 198 -23.44 -10.26 1.63
N GLU A 199 -24.60 -9.78 1.16
CA GLU A 199 -24.97 -9.90 -0.26
C GLU A 199 -24.09 -9.02 -1.14
N CYS A 200 -23.66 -7.85 -0.65
CA CYS A 200 -22.66 -7.03 -1.33
C CYS A 200 -21.37 -7.84 -1.59
N LEU A 201 -20.82 -8.47 -0.55
CA LEU A 201 -19.60 -9.27 -0.64
C LEU A 201 -19.77 -10.51 -1.56
N LYS A 202 -20.93 -11.16 -1.54
CA LYS A 202 -21.25 -12.25 -2.48
C LYS A 202 -21.28 -11.74 -3.92
N THR A 203 -21.90 -10.58 -4.16
CA THR A 203 -21.99 -9.98 -5.49
C THR A 203 -20.63 -9.53 -6.01
N ILE A 204 -19.76 -8.96 -5.16
CA ILE A 204 -18.37 -8.64 -5.53
C ILE A 204 -17.63 -9.89 -6.05
N LYS A 205 -17.82 -11.05 -5.39
CA LYS A 205 -17.22 -12.32 -5.85
C LYS A 205 -17.78 -12.78 -7.19
N LYS A 206 -19.09 -12.62 -7.41
CA LYS A 206 -19.74 -12.91 -8.72
C LYS A 206 -19.15 -12.02 -9.81
N LEU A 207 -19.08 -10.70 -9.59
CA LEU A 207 -18.50 -9.71 -10.52
C LEU A 207 -17.03 -10.02 -10.85
N LYS A 208 -16.25 -10.46 -9.86
CA LYS A 208 -14.87 -10.90 -10.08
C LYS A 208 -14.79 -12.14 -10.97
N LYS A 209 -15.71 -13.10 -10.81
CA LYS A 209 -15.73 -14.35 -11.59
C LYS A 209 -16.09 -14.12 -13.05
N ILE A 210 -17.01 -13.21 -13.34
CA ILE A 210 -17.38 -12.84 -14.71
C ILE A 210 -16.32 -11.97 -15.41
N GLY A 211 -15.37 -11.40 -14.65
CA GLY A 211 -14.24 -10.67 -15.23
C GLY A 211 -14.59 -9.30 -15.81
N LEU A 212 -15.66 -8.65 -15.32
CA LEU A 212 -16.12 -7.34 -15.81
C LEU A 212 -14.97 -6.32 -15.85
N THR A 213 -14.77 -5.64 -16.98
CA THR A 213 -13.66 -4.71 -17.10
C THR A 213 -13.89 -3.45 -16.24
N LYS A 214 -12.83 -2.67 -15.99
CA LYS A 214 -12.96 -1.40 -15.27
C LYS A 214 -13.82 -0.40 -16.06
N GLY A 215 -13.73 -0.41 -17.39
CA GLY A 215 -14.52 0.46 -18.26
C GLY A 215 -16.00 0.14 -18.15
N ASP A 216 -16.36 -1.12 -18.38
CA ASP A 216 -17.75 -1.58 -18.31
C ASP A 216 -18.37 -1.32 -16.93
N ALA A 217 -17.62 -1.62 -15.86
CA ALA A 217 -18.09 -1.36 -14.51
C ALA A 217 -18.35 0.13 -14.25
N ARG A 218 -17.55 1.03 -14.85
CA ARG A 218 -17.74 2.48 -14.74
C ARG A 218 -18.92 2.97 -15.57
N SER A 219 -19.15 2.41 -16.75
CA SER A 219 -20.34 2.69 -17.56
C SER A 219 -21.62 2.26 -16.84
N GLU A 220 -21.62 1.10 -16.19
CA GLU A 220 -22.75 0.67 -15.36
C GLU A 220 -22.98 1.58 -14.15
N ILE A 221 -21.92 2.07 -13.50
CA ILE A 221 -22.05 3.05 -12.40
C ILE A 221 -22.62 4.37 -12.91
N ALA A 222 -22.25 4.80 -14.12
CA ALA A 222 -22.82 6.00 -14.74
C ALA A 222 -24.32 5.86 -14.98
N ALA A 223 -24.76 4.74 -15.58
CA ALA A 223 -26.18 4.46 -15.78
C ALA A 223 -26.97 4.45 -14.46
N LEU A 224 -26.41 3.83 -13.41
CA LEU A 224 -27.04 3.85 -12.07
C LEU A 224 -27.10 5.25 -11.45
N LEU A 225 -26.17 6.14 -11.79
CA LEU A 225 -26.21 7.54 -11.35
C LEU A 225 -27.30 8.32 -12.09
N ASP A 226 -27.49 8.05 -13.37
CA ASP A 226 -28.57 8.68 -14.16
C ASP A 226 -29.95 8.23 -13.65
N GLU A 227 -30.07 6.97 -13.22
CA GLU A 227 -31.28 6.41 -12.60
C GLU A 227 -31.55 6.94 -11.18
N ASP A 228 -30.50 7.08 -10.35
CA ASP A 228 -30.58 7.61 -8.99
C ASP A 228 -29.49 8.70 -8.74
N PRO A 229 -29.76 9.95 -9.16
CA PRO A 229 -28.81 11.05 -9.00
C PRO A 229 -28.45 11.37 -7.55
N ASP A 230 -29.32 11.01 -6.60
CA ASP A 230 -29.13 11.30 -5.18
C ASP A 230 -28.41 10.16 -4.42
N SER A 231 -27.95 9.12 -5.14
CA SER A 231 -27.23 8.00 -4.57
C SER A 231 -25.94 8.44 -3.87
N LYS A 232 -26.00 8.55 -2.54
CA LYS A 232 -24.88 9.03 -1.72
C LYS A 232 -23.61 8.19 -1.89
N THR A 233 -23.74 6.89 -2.12
CA THR A 233 -22.61 5.99 -2.40
C THR A 233 -21.97 6.28 -3.75
N ILE A 234 -22.77 6.44 -4.81
CA ILE A 234 -22.24 6.74 -6.15
C ILE A 234 -21.67 8.16 -6.19
N GLN A 235 -22.37 9.15 -5.62
CA GLN A 235 -21.88 10.53 -5.48
C GLN A 235 -20.52 10.58 -4.76
N ARG A 236 -20.36 9.82 -3.67
CA ARG A 236 -19.06 9.73 -2.97
C ARG A 236 -17.97 9.12 -3.83
N TYR A 237 -18.29 8.08 -4.61
CA TYR A 237 -17.36 7.48 -5.56
C TYR A 237 -16.95 8.48 -6.66
N VAL A 238 -17.91 9.12 -7.34
CA VAL A 238 -17.66 10.06 -8.45
C VAL A 238 -16.80 11.24 -8.01
N ARG A 239 -16.99 11.75 -6.79
CA ARG A 239 -16.12 12.80 -6.22
C ARG A 239 -14.62 12.45 -6.27
N GLY A 240 -14.27 11.19 -5.99
CA GLY A 240 -12.88 10.73 -5.98
C GLY A 240 -12.41 10.13 -7.30
N TYR A 241 -13.36 9.76 -8.16
CA TYR A 241 -13.16 9.02 -9.40
C TYR A 241 -14.11 9.50 -10.49
N PRO A 242 -13.94 10.75 -10.98
CA PRO A 242 -14.88 11.36 -11.94
C PRO A 242 -15.13 10.44 -13.13
N LEU A 243 -16.39 10.24 -13.47
CA LEU A 243 -16.80 9.52 -14.67
C LEU A 243 -16.57 10.43 -15.87
N ALA A 244 -16.16 9.86 -17.01
CA ALA A 244 -16.07 10.66 -18.23
C ALA A 244 -17.48 11.11 -18.59
N GLN A 245 -17.67 12.39 -18.88
CA GLN A 245 -18.89 12.84 -19.54
C GLN A 245 -18.86 12.20 -20.92
N ASN A 246 -19.94 11.52 -21.31
CA ASN A 246 -20.13 11.20 -22.71
C ASN A 246 -20.18 12.56 -23.42
N GLU A 247 -19.17 12.87 -24.23
CA GLU A 247 -19.25 13.99 -25.17
C GLU A 247 -20.39 13.63 -26.11
N GLU A 248 -21.53 14.31 -25.96
CA GLU A 248 -22.64 14.30 -26.94
C GLU A 248 -22.19 14.88 -28.28
#